data_AF-A0A965B176-F1
#
_entry.id   AF-A0A965B176-F1
#
_cell.length_a   1.000
_cell.length_b   1.000
_cell.length_c   1.000
_cell.angle_alpha   90.00
_cell.angle_beta   90.00
_cell.angle_gamma   90.00
#
_symmetry.space_group_name_H-M   'P 1'
#
loop_
_entity.id
_entity.type
_entity.pdbx_description
1 polymer ?
#
loop_
_entity_poly.entity_id
_entity_poly.type
_entity_poly.pdbx_seq_one_letter_code
_entity_poly.pdbx_strand_id
1 'polypeptide(L)' 'MINFNKNVQKSLQKNCPKKGLNRQVVIDISEKKNEPGWMTDFRLNALDIFERKPMPSWGPDLSGLDHE' A
#
# COMPACT_ATOMS: atom_id res chain seq x y z
N MET A 1 -14.77 -13.93 32.90
CA MET A 1 -13.93 -13.11 31.99
C MET A 1 -12.90 -14.02 31.36
N ILE A 2 -12.93 -14.22 30.03
CA ILE A 2 -12.04 -15.17 29.34
C ILE A 2 -10.72 -14.47 28.99
N ASN A 3 -9.59 -15.03 29.43
CA ASN A 3 -8.25 -14.53 29.13
C ASN A 3 -7.87 -14.85 27.67
N PHE A 4 -7.87 -13.84 26.81
CA PHE A 4 -7.48 -13.98 25.42
C PHE A 4 -5.95 -14.07 25.29
N ASN A 5 -5.47 -15.13 24.64
CA ASN A 5 -4.05 -15.35 24.37
C ASN A 5 -3.53 -14.29 23.37
N LYS A 6 -2.61 -13.42 23.83
CA LYS A 6 -2.02 -12.34 23.01
C LYS A 6 -1.24 -12.86 21.78
N ASN A 7 -0.87 -14.14 21.73
CA ASN A 7 -0.23 -14.75 20.56
C ASN A 7 -1.20 -14.99 19.40
N VAL A 8 -2.50 -15.14 19.67
CA VAL A 8 -3.54 -15.29 18.64
C VAL A 8 -3.90 -13.93 18.02
N GLN A 9 -3.76 -12.84 18.78
CA GLN A 9 -3.99 -11.47 18.28
C GLN A 9 -2.89 -11.03 17.30
N LYS A 10 -1.65 -11.52 17.48
CA LYS A 10 -0.48 -11.17 16.66
C LYS A 10 -0.50 -11.82 15.27
N SER A 11 -1.24 -12.91 15.08
CA SER A 11 -1.40 -13.57 13.77
C SER A 11 -2.41 -12.87 12.85
N LEU A 12 -3.32 -12.05 13.41
CA LEU A 12 -4.36 -11.36 12.65
C LEU A 12 -3.98 -9.93 12.22
N GLN A 13 -2.91 -9.35 12.75
CA GLN A 13 -2.44 -8.00 12.37
C GLN A 13 -1.49 -7.97 11.16
N LYS A 14 -1.19 -9.09 10.51
CA LYS A 14 -0.06 -9.18 9.57
C LYS A 14 -0.37 -9.04 8.08
N ASN A 15 -1.55 -8.54 7.71
CA ASN A 15 -1.97 -8.47 6.30
C ASN A 15 -2.40 -7.08 5.81
N CYS A 16 -2.17 -6.02 6.60
CA CYS A 16 -2.33 -4.66 6.12
C CYS A 16 -0.98 -4.19 5.55
N PRO A 17 -0.94 -3.67 4.30
CA PRO A 17 0.24 -2.98 3.83
C PRO A 17 0.64 -1.89 4.83
N LYS A 18 1.95 -1.65 4.96
CA LYS A 18 2.45 -0.58 5.82
C LYS A 18 1.85 0.77 5.38
N LYS A 19 1.74 1.72 6.31
CA LYS A 19 1.35 3.10 5.98
C LYS A 19 2.34 3.63 4.92
N GLY A 20 1.84 4.42 3.98
CA GLY A 20 2.61 4.97 2.86
C GLY A 20 2.48 4.18 1.57
N LEU A 21 2.58 4.88 0.44
CA LEU A 21 2.63 4.27 -0.88
C LEU A 21 4.09 4.09 -1.28
N ASN A 22 4.56 2.85 -1.28
CA ASN A 22 5.92 2.50 -1.69
C ASN A 22 5.94 1.20 -2.52
N ARG A 23 7.09 0.92 -3.12
CA ARG A 23 7.31 -0.27 -3.95
C ARG A 23 6.93 -1.57 -3.27
N GLN A 24 7.29 -1.72 -1.99
CA GLN A 24 7.03 -2.95 -1.24
C GLN A 24 5.53 -3.17 -1.04
N VAL A 25 4.79 -2.12 -0.71
CA VAL A 25 3.32 -2.16 -0.58
C VAL A 25 2.66 -2.59 -1.88
N VAL A 26 3.14 -2.09 -3.02
CA VAL A 26 2.61 -2.50 -4.34
C VAL A 26 2.84 -3.99 -4.60
N ILE A 27 4.03 -4.50 -4.30
CA ILE A 27 4.37 -5.92 -4.44
C ILE A 27 3.50 -6.76 -3.51
N ASP A 28 3.41 -6.39 -2.23
CA ASP A 28 2.60 -7.08 -1.22
C ASP A 28 1.12 -7.13 -1.65
N ILE A 29 0.59 -6.06 -2.24
CA ILE A 29 -0.78 -6.00 -2.78
C ILE A 29 -0.96 -6.98 -3.95
N SER A 30 -0.03 -6.99 -4.90
CA SER A 30 -0.12 -7.86 -6.08
C SER A 30 0.01 -9.34 -5.70
N GLU A 31 0.93 -9.69 -4.81
CA GLU A 31 1.07 -11.05 -4.26
C GLU A 31 -0.20 -11.49 -3.54
N LYS A 32 -0.76 -10.63 -2.69
CA LYS A 32 -2.00 -10.92 -1.95
C LYS A 32 -3.19 -11.13 -2.88
N LYS A 33 -3.22 -10.45 -4.02
CA LYS A 33 -4.26 -10.59 -5.04
C LYS A 33 -3.97 -11.71 -6.04
N ASN A 34 -2.85 -12.42 -5.90
CA ASN A 34 -2.40 -13.44 -6.83
C ASN A 34 -2.40 -12.94 -8.29
N GLU A 35 -1.92 -11.71 -8.49
CA GLU A 35 -1.88 -11.07 -9.80
C GLU A 35 -0.73 -11.64 -10.66
N PRO A 36 -0.90 -11.74 -11.98
CA PRO A 36 0.18 -12.14 -12.88
C PRO A 36 1.32 -11.10 -12.87
N GLY A 37 2.56 -11.53 -13.12
CA GLY A 37 3.76 -10.68 -13.00
C GLY A 37 3.68 -9.35 -13.76
N TRP A 38 3.12 -9.36 -14.97
CA TRP A 38 2.94 -8.15 -15.78
C TRP A 38 2.08 -7.07 -15.11
N MET A 39 1.14 -7.45 -14.23
CA MET A 39 0.30 -6.50 -13.49
C MET A 39 1.11 -5.83 -12.37
N THR A 40 1.98 -6.59 -11.72
CA THR A 40 2.92 -6.03 -10.72
C THR A 40 3.81 -5.00 -11.39
N ASP A 41 4.40 -5.34 -12.54
CA ASP A 41 5.25 -4.42 -13.31
C ASP A 41 4.49 -3.18 -13.77
N PHE A 42 3.24 -3.34 -14.22
CA PHE A 42 2.38 -2.21 -14.59
C PHE A 42 2.13 -1.26 -13.41
N ARG A 43 1.82 -1.80 -12.23
CA ARG A 43 1.61 -0.99 -11.01
C ARG A 43 2.88 -0.28 -10.57
N LEU A 44 4.03 -0.94 -10.66
CA LEU A 44 5.33 -0.34 -10.35
C LEU A 44 5.64 0.83 -11.30
N ASN A 45 5.42 0.64 -12.60
CA ASN A 45 5.58 1.71 -13.58
C ASN A 45 4.62 2.89 -13.31
N ALA A 46 3.39 2.62 -12.86
CA ALA A 46 2.44 3.65 -12.50
C ALA A 46 2.88 4.45 -11.25
N LEU A 47 3.45 3.78 -10.24
CA LEU A 47 4.02 4.42 -9.06
C LEU A 47 5.17 5.37 -9.46
N ASP A 48 6.09 4.87 -10.28
CA ASP A 48 7.21 5.68 -10.78
C ASP A 48 6.73 6.91 -11.58
N ILE A 49 5.65 6.78 -12.36
CA ILE A 49 5.04 7.91 -13.09
C ILE A 49 4.39 8.90 -12.12
N PHE A 50 3.72 8.41 -11.08
CA PHE A 50 3.11 9.23 -10.05
C PHE A 50 4.15 10.09 -9.33
N GLU A 51 5.26 9.48 -8.89
CA GLU A 51 6.37 10.19 -8.23
C GLU A 51 7.05 11.24 -9.13
N ARG A 52 7.10 11.00 -10.44
CA ARG A 52 7.68 11.94 -11.41
C ARG A 52 6.75 13.09 -11.78
N LYS A 53 5.43 12.93 -11.62
CA LYS A 53 4.47 13.95 -12.04
C LYS A 53 4.29 14.98 -10.92
N PRO A 54 4.32 16.28 -11.24
CA PRO A 54 3.97 17.30 -10.25
C PRO A 54 2.49 17.14 -9.85
N MET A 55 2.19 17.47 -8.60
CA MET A 55 0.82 17.50 -8.12
C MET A 55 -0.02 18.45 -8.98
N PRO A 56 -1.21 18.01 -9.46
CA PRO A 56 -2.05 18.85 -10.31
C PRO A 56 -2.57 20.06 -9.52
N SER A 57 -2.66 21.21 -10.19
CA SER A 57 -3.21 22.44 -9.61
C SER A 57 -4.74 22.52 -9.62
N TRP A 58 -5.38 21.58 -10.30
CA TRP A 58 -6.83 21.47 -10.37
C TRP A 58 -7.29 20.41 -9.38
N GLY A 59 -8.06 20.80 -8.36
CA GLY A 59 -8.56 19.88 -7.35
C GLY A 59 -8.66 20.49 -5.95
N PRO A 60 -9.18 19.72 -4.97
CA PRO A 60 -9.12 20.10 -3.56
C PRO A 60 -7.66 20.12 -3.08
N ASP A 61 -7.41 20.87 -2.00
CA ASP A 61 -6.09 20.89 -1.38
C ASP A 61 -5.73 19.51 -0.82
N LEU A 62 -4.62 18.95 -1.29
CA LEU A 62 -4.10 17.64 -0.90
C LEU A 62 -2.90 17.76 0.05
N SER A 63 -2.59 18.97 0.54
CA SER A 63 -1.49 19.23 1.49
C SER A 63 -1.56 18.39 2.77
N GLY A 64 -2.76 17.94 3.16
CA GLY A 64 -2.98 17.08 4.32
C GLY A 64 -2.81 15.57 4.06
N LEU A 65 -2.46 15.15 2.84
CA LEU A 65 -2.23 13.74 2.52
C LEU A 65 -0.75 13.36 2.74
N ASP A 66 -0.52 12.44 3.68
CA ASP A 66 0.75 11.72 3.79
C ASP A 66 0.83 10.64 2.71
N HIS A 67 1.82 10.74 1.83
CA HIS A 67 2.13 9.71 0.85
C HIS A 67 3.20 8.70 1.36
N GLU A 68 3.81 8.98 2.51
CA GLU A 68 4.88 8.18 3.16
C GLU A 68 4.40 7.34 4.37
#